data_AF-A0A8X7CC22-F1
#
_entry.id   AF-A0A8X7CC22-F1
#
_cell.length_a   1.000
_cell.length_b   1.000
_cell.length_c   1.000
_cell.angle_alpha   90.00
_cell.angle_beta   90.00
_cell.angle_gamma   90.00
#
_symmetry.space_group_name_H-M   'P 1'
#
loop_
_entity.id
_entity.type
_entity.pdbx_description
1 polymer ?
#
loop_
_entity_poly.entity_id
_entity_poly.type
_entity_poly.pdbx_seq_one_letter_code
_entity_poly.pdbx_strand_id
1 'polypeptide(L)'
;MANLLKNSGKSYNSRGKLKKEIPARKTRPPCGKKCRLKCSTKFDSADCQILFDAFWRLGDLQRQREYIVRHTHEIKPKYRYTCTEKYRALNTAFFLKKITHAFVFVKTFSRGYA
;
A
#
# COMPACT_ATOMS: atom_id res chain seq x y z
N MET A 1 12.38 5.20 -20.85
CA MET A 1 13.17 5.40 -19.61
C MET A 1 12.38 5.99 -18.44
N ALA A 2 11.63 7.08 -18.58
CA ALA A 2 10.93 7.72 -17.43
C ALA A 2 9.95 6.81 -16.65
N ASN A 3 9.24 5.89 -17.33
CA ASN A 3 8.31 4.96 -16.67
C ASN A 3 9.02 3.93 -15.77
N LEU A 4 10.23 3.48 -16.14
CA LEU A 4 11.02 2.54 -15.34
C LEU A 4 11.49 3.21 -14.04
N LEU A 5 11.99 4.44 -14.13
CA LEU A 5 12.42 5.23 -12.97
C LEU A 5 11.23 5.49 -12.03
N LYS A 6 10.07 5.88 -12.60
CA LYS A 6 8.83 6.07 -11.85
C LYS A 6 8.38 4.80 -11.13
N ASN A 7 8.38 3.66 -11.82
CA ASN A 7 7.96 2.38 -11.24
C ASN A 7 8.98 1.81 -10.25
N SER A 8 10.25 2.23 -10.32
CA SER A 8 11.28 1.87 -9.34
C SER A 8 11.38 2.85 -8.17
N GLY A 9 10.50 3.86 -8.11
CA GLY A 9 10.49 4.87 -7.05
C GLY A 9 11.66 5.85 -7.08
N LYS A 10 12.44 5.90 -8.17
CA LYS A 10 13.59 6.80 -8.33
C LYS A 10 13.13 8.19 -8.77
N SER A 11 14.01 9.19 -8.66
CA SER A 11 13.73 10.51 -9.20
C SER A 11 13.59 10.45 -10.73
N TYR A 12 12.70 11.27 -11.27
CA TYR A 12 12.47 11.32 -12.72
C TYR A 12 11.92 12.68 -13.14
N ASN A 13 12.18 13.05 -14.39
CA ASN A 13 11.61 14.26 -14.98
C ASN A 13 10.20 13.97 -15.52
N SER A 14 9.25 14.84 -15.18
CA SER A 14 7.89 14.74 -15.67
C SER A 14 7.83 14.97 -17.19
N ARG A 15 6.85 14.34 -17.86
CA ARG A 15 6.67 14.45 -19.31
C ARG A 15 5.98 15.75 -19.76
N GLY A 16 5.61 16.63 -18.83
CA GLY A 16 4.94 17.90 -19.15
C GLY A 16 5.90 18.93 -19.74
N LYS A 17 5.35 20.02 -20.32
CA LYS A 17 6.13 21.12 -20.93
C LYS A 17 7.19 21.70 -19.99
N LEU A 18 6.88 21.78 -18.70
CA LEU A 18 7.76 22.32 -17.65
C LEU A 18 8.84 21.33 -17.16
N LYS A 19 8.86 20.08 -17.63
CA LYS A 19 9.83 19.02 -17.28
C LYS A 19 10.26 18.98 -15.80
N LYS A 20 9.31 19.17 -14.88
CA LYS A 20 9.57 19.24 -13.43
C LYS A 20 10.27 17.96 -12.95
N GLU A 21 11.30 18.12 -12.14
CA GLU A 21 11.96 17.01 -11.44
C GLU A 21 11.05 16.51 -10.31
N ILE A 22 10.76 15.21 -10.34
CA ILE A 22 10.03 14.51 -9.28
C ILE A 22 11.08 13.80 -8.41
N PRO A 23 11.13 14.07 -7.09
CA PRO A 23 12.10 13.43 -6.21
C PRO A 23 11.82 11.94 -6.04
N ALA A 24 12.84 11.19 -5.63
CA ALA A 24 12.71 9.78 -5.30
C ALA A 24 11.68 9.58 -4.17
N ARG A 25 10.98 8.45 -4.23
CA ARG A 25 10.06 8.02 -3.19
C ARG A 25 10.88 7.70 -1.93
N LYS A 26 10.32 8.02 -0.77
CA LYS A 26 10.89 7.67 0.53
C LYS A 26 9.79 7.25 1.50
N THR A 27 10.17 6.46 2.49
CA THR A 27 9.31 6.15 3.64
C THR A 27 8.96 7.44 4.39
N ARG A 28 7.76 7.46 4.96
CA ARG A 28 7.31 8.57 5.80
C ARG A 28 7.81 8.33 7.23
N PRO A 29 7.99 9.40 8.03
CA PRO A 29 8.28 9.24 9.44
C PRO A 29 7.18 8.40 10.13
N PRO A 30 7.53 7.72 11.24
CA PRO A 30 6.58 6.93 12.00
C PRO A 30 5.40 7.78 12.48
N CYS A 31 4.29 7.12 12.76
CA CYS A 31 3.08 7.82 13.19
C CYS A 31 3.28 8.48 14.56
N GLY A 32 2.74 9.69 14.74
CA GLY A 32 2.77 10.38 16.04
C GLY A 32 1.91 9.71 17.12
N LYS A 33 2.04 10.20 18.36
CA LYS A 33 1.34 9.65 19.55
C LYS A 33 -0.19 9.59 19.43
N LYS A 34 -0.79 10.44 18.59
CA LYS A 34 -2.25 10.49 18.36
C LYS A 34 -2.77 9.46 17.34
N CYS A 35 -1.95 8.51 16.90
CA CYS A 35 -2.35 7.52 15.91
C CYS A 35 -3.37 6.52 16.46
N ARG A 36 -4.61 6.53 15.94
CA ARG A 36 -5.69 5.59 16.33
C ARG A 36 -5.29 4.12 16.17
N LEU A 37 -4.45 3.82 15.17
CA LEU A 37 -4.03 2.46 14.85
C LEU A 37 -2.77 2.00 15.61
N LYS A 38 -2.16 2.89 16.40
CA LYS A 38 -0.91 2.67 17.16
C LYS A 38 0.19 2.05 16.30
N CYS A 39 0.34 2.50 15.05
CA CYS A 39 1.24 1.88 14.07
C CYS A 39 2.68 1.76 14.57
N SER A 40 3.19 2.78 15.27
CA SER A 40 4.56 2.83 15.82
C SER A 40 4.83 1.79 16.91
N THR A 41 3.79 1.18 17.48
CA THR A 41 3.94 0.05 18.43
C THR A 41 3.98 -1.31 17.73
N LYS A 42 3.59 -1.36 16.44
CA LYS A 42 3.43 -2.59 15.65
C LYS A 42 4.57 -2.76 14.64
N PHE A 43 4.95 -1.66 14.00
CA PHE A 43 6.00 -1.60 12.98
C PHE A 43 7.04 -0.58 13.37
N ASP A 44 8.30 -1.01 13.29
CA ASP A 44 9.42 -0.11 13.41
C ASP A 44 9.71 0.56 12.06
N SER A 45 10.48 1.64 12.10
CA SER A 45 11.03 2.31 10.92
C SER A 45 11.79 1.36 9.99
N ALA A 46 12.54 0.39 10.54
CA ALA A 46 13.28 -0.59 9.76
C ALA A 46 12.34 -1.52 8.98
N ASP A 47 11.26 -2.01 9.59
CA ASP A 47 10.28 -2.86 8.92
C ASP A 47 9.60 -2.13 7.76
N CYS A 48 9.28 -0.85 7.97
CA CYS A 48 8.68 0.00 6.95
C CYS A 48 9.63 0.20 5.77
N GLN A 49 10.93 0.31 6.04
CA GLN A 49 11.96 0.43 5.01
C GLN A 49 12.11 -0.87 4.21
N ILE A 50 12.13 -2.03 4.87
CA ILE A 50 12.20 -3.34 4.19
C ILE A 50 11.02 -3.52 3.24
N LEU A 51 9.81 -3.21 3.70
CA LEU A 51 8.60 -3.30 2.86
C LEU A 51 8.62 -2.31 1.70
N PHE A 52 9.12 -1.11 1.95
CA PHE A 52 9.27 -0.08 0.94
C PHE A 52 10.24 -0.54 -0.15
N ASP A 53 11.41 -1.03 0.24
CA ASP A 53 12.43 -1.50 -0.69
C ASP A 53 11.95 -2.73 -1.47
N ALA A 54 11.32 -3.70 -0.80
CA ALA A 54 10.74 -4.87 -1.45
C ALA A 54 9.70 -4.51 -2.52
N PHE A 55 8.84 -3.53 -2.24
CA PHE A 55 7.81 -3.06 -3.18
C PHE A 55 8.41 -2.32 -4.39
N TRP A 56 9.31 -1.37 -4.16
CA TRP A 56 9.88 -0.55 -5.24
C TRP A 56 10.92 -1.28 -6.07
N ARG A 57 11.64 -2.26 -5.49
CA ARG A 57 12.58 -3.14 -6.21
C ARG A 57 11.92 -3.92 -7.35
N LEU A 58 10.60 -4.14 -7.29
CA LEU A 58 9.87 -4.83 -8.35
C LEU A 58 9.94 -4.10 -9.70
N GLY A 59 10.04 -2.75 -9.71
CA GLY A 59 10.20 -1.94 -10.90
C GLY A 59 9.08 -2.00 -11.94
N ASP A 60 8.03 -2.78 -11.68
CA ASP A 60 6.92 -3.05 -12.58
C ASP A 60 5.57 -2.86 -11.87
N LEU A 61 4.64 -2.17 -12.55
CA LEU A 61 3.35 -1.79 -11.97
C LEU A 61 2.45 -2.99 -11.70
N GLN A 62 2.47 -4.00 -12.58
CA GLN A 62 1.63 -5.18 -12.43
C GLN A 62 2.13 -6.03 -11.26
N ARG A 63 3.45 -6.25 -11.17
CA ARG A 63 4.06 -6.94 -10.03
C ARG A 63 3.84 -6.21 -8.70
N GLN A 64 3.84 -4.88 -8.71
CA GLN A 64 3.50 -4.08 -7.53
C GLN A 64 2.05 -4.27 -7.07
N ARG A 65 1.10 -4.34 -8.02
CA ARG A 65 -0.31 -4.64 -7.71
C ARG A 65 -0.46 -6.03 -7.12
N GLU A 66 0.20 -7.03 -7.71
CA GLU A 66 0.21 -8.40 -7.20
C GLU A 66 0.82 -8.48 -5.81
N TYR A 67 1.92 -7.77 -5.57
CA TYR A 67 2.54 -7.67 -4.25
C TYR A 67 1.55 -7.15 -3.20
N ILE A 68 0.80 -6.09 -3.53
CA ILE A 68 -0.25 -5.54 -2.65
C ILE A 68 -1.34 -6.58 -2.39
N VAL A 69 -1.84 -7.26 -3.43
CA VAL A 69 -2.89 -8.28 -3.30
C VAL A 69 -2.43 -9.45 -2.42
N ARG A 70 -1.18 -9.90 -2.57
CA ARG A 70 -0.61 -10.98 -1.75
C ARG A 70 -0.47 -10.62 -0.27
N HIS A 71 -0.35 -9.33 0.05
CA HIS A 71 -0.24 -8.82 1.42
C HIS A 71 -1.56 -8.17 1.92
N THR A 72 -2.70 -8.47 1.27
CA THR A 72 -4.03 -8.05 1.72
C THR A 72 -4.91 -9.28 1.95
N HIS A 73 -5.78 -9.21 2.95
CA HIS A 73 -6.86 -10.18 3.14
C HIS A 73 -8.20 -9.47 3.21
N GLU A 74 -9.23 -10.19 2.78
CA GLU A 74 -10.61 -9.73 2.84
C GLU A 74 -11.11 -9.73 4.28
N ILE A 75 -11.71 -8.61 4.69
CA ILE A 75 -12.37 -8.49 5.98
C ILE A 75 -13.80 -9.02 5.81
N LYS A 76 -14.08 -10.17 6.42
CA LYS A 76 -15.45 -10.69 6.51
C LYS A 76 -16.18 -9.95 7.66
N PRO A 77 -17.17 -9.09 7.37
CA PRO A 77 -17.91 -8.43 8.44
C PRO A 77 -18.78 -9.45 9.18
N LYS A 78 -18.93 -9.28 10.50
CA LYS A 78 -19.81 -10.14 11.32
C LYS A 78 -21.28 -10.05 10.87
N TYR A 79 -21.70 -8.86 10.44
CA TYR A 79 -23.03 -8.59 9.91
C TYR A 79 -22.95 -7.79 8.62
N ARG A 80 -23.79 -8.13 7.66
CA ARG A 80 -23.89 -7.44 6.37
C ARG A 80 -25.34 -7.14 6.09
N TYR A 81 -25.73 -5.86 6.18
CA TYR A 81 -27.03 -5.43 5.70
C TYR A 81 -27.04 -5.44 4.18
N THR A 82 -27.97 -6.19 3.59
CA THR A 82 -28.09 -6.36 2.14
C THR A 82 -29.53 -6.09 1.73
N CYS A 83 -29.76 -4.94 1.08
CA CYS A 83 -31.06 -4.61 0.47
C CYS A 83 -31.01 -4.68 -1.07
N THR A 84 -29.87 -5.05 -1.66
CA THR A 84 -29.64 -5.03 -3.12
C THR A 84 -29.03 -6.35 -3.60
N GLU A 85 -29.49 -6.88 -4.74
CA GLU A 85 -28.98 -8.12 -5.35
C GLU A 85 -27.50 -8.03 -5.77
N LYS A 86 -27.03 -6.82 -6.15
CA LYS A 86 -25.63 -6.57 -6.50
C LYS A 86 -24.87 -6.06 -5.29
N TYR A 87 -24.01 -6.90 -4.72
CA TYR A 87 -23.21 -6.55 -3.56
C TYR A 87 -21.89 -5.90 -3.95
N ARG A 88 -21.50 -4.80 -3.29
CA ARG A 88 -20.12 -4.30 -3.37
C ARG A 88 -19.14 -5.37 -2.89
N ALA A 89 -17.96 -5.46 -3.48
CA ALA A 89 -16.92 -6.36 -2.98
C ALA A 89 -16.58 -6.07 -1.50
N LEU A 90 -16.12 -7.09 -0.78
CA LEU A 90 -15.71 -6.91 0.62
C LEU A 90 -14.53 -5.96 0.72
N ASN A 91 -14.46 -5.22 1.83
CA ASN A 91 -13.31 -4.38 2.12
C ASN A 91 -12.08 -5.28 2.36
N THR A 92 -10.96 -4.92 1.75
CA THR A 92 -9.67 -5.55 1.99
C THR A 92 -8.91 -4.75 3.05
N ALA A 93 -8.30 -5.45 4.00
CA ALA A 93 -7.30 -4.88 4.88
C ALA A 93 -5.91 -5.35 4.45
N PHE A 94 -4.92 -4.49 4.68
CA PHE A 94 -3.52 -4.88 4.56
C PHE A 94 -3.13 -5.70 5.78
N PHE A 95 -2.57 -6.87 5.54
CA PHE A 95 -1.95 -7.70 6.57
C PHE A 95 -0.48 -7.79 6.25
N LEU A 96 0.30 -7.05 7.02
CA LEU A 96 1.74 -7.18 6.99
C LEU A 96 2.07 -8.31 7.99
N LYS A 97 2.50 -9.45 7.47
CA LYS A 97 2.93 -10.59 8.29
C LYS A 97 4.29 -10.25 8.89
N LYS A 98 4.33 -9.87 10.16
CA LYS A 98 5.55 -10.03 10.96
C LYS A 98 5.62 -11.50 11.37
N ILE A 99 6.84 -12.04 11.50
CA ILE A 99 7.14 -13.45 11.75
C ILE A 99 6.30 -14.07 12.90
N THR A 100 5.81 -13.25 13.85
CA THR A 100 5.02 -13.69 15.01
C THR A 100 3.58 -13.16 15.09
N HIS A 101 3.20 -12.04 14.43
CA HIS A 101 1.82 -11.50 14.51
C HIS A 101 1.35 -10.83 13.21
N ALA A 102 0.12 -11.12 12.81
CA ALA A 102 -0.55 -10.47 11.69
C ALA A 102 -1.32 -9.23 12.19
N PHE A 103 -0.96 -8.05 11.70
CA PHE A 103 -1.65 -6.80 12.07
C PHE A 103 -2.55 -6.31 10.93
N VAL A 104 -3.81 -6.06 11.26
CA VAL A 104 -4.81 -5.48 10.34
C VAL A 104 -4.58 -3.98 10.20
N PHE A 105 -4.22 -3.52 9.01
CA PHE A 105 -4.28 -2.11 8.64
C PHE A 105 -5.48 -1.89 7.73
N VAL A 106 -6.51 -1.24 8.27
CA VAL A 106 -7.68 -0.82 7.49
C VAL A 106 -7.31 0.45 6.73
N LYS A 107 -6.70 0.28 5.57
CA LYS A 107 -6.70 1.30 4.52
C LYS A 107 -7.46 0.72 3.35
N THR A 108 -8.66 1.25 3.14
CA THR A 108 -9.57 0.85 2.06
C THR A 108 -8.85 1.00 0.71
N PHE A 109 -8.47 -0.12 0.10
CA PHE A 109 -8.10 -0.14 -1.31
C PHE A 109 -9.38 -0.43 -2.09
N SER A 110 -10.01 0.60 -2.66
CA SER A 110 -11.13 0.40 -3.56
C SER A 110 -10.60 -0.29 -4.82
N ARG A 111 -10.82 -1.62 -4.92
CA ARG A 111 -10.72 -2.37 -6.18
C ARG A 111 -11.79 -1.85 -7.13
N GLY A 112 -11.50 -0.75 -7.82
CA GLY A 112 -12.34 -0.24 -8.89
C GLY A 112 -11.71 -0.59 -10.23
N TYR A 113 -11.78 -1.85 -10.64
CA TYR A 113 -11.60 -2.27 -12.05
C TYR A 113 -12.30 -3.63 -12.27
N ALA A 114 -13.50 -3.56 -12.82
CA ALA A 114 -14.03 -4.43 -13.87
C ALA A 114 -14.98 -3.53 -14.69
#